data_AF-A0A1X7TNR8-F1
#
_entry.id   AF-A0A1X7TNR8-F1
#
_cell.length_a   1.000
_cell.length_b   1.000
_cell.length_c   1.000
_cell.angle_alpha   90.00
_cell.angle_beta   90.00
_cell.angle_gamma   90.00
#
_symmetry.space_group_name_H-M   'P 1'
#
loop_
_entity.id
_entity.type
_entity.pdbx_description
1 polymer ?
#
loop_
_entity_poly.entity_id
_entity_poly.type
_entity_poly.pdbx_seq_one_letter_code
_entity_poly.pdbx_strand_id
1 'polypeptide(L)'
;LLLMILIFSNSTASGSYCMSTDCTNQGTSGSLLYLRVCCVIDNLGRSVTIKGNGINRYILCPRVQPKSCPERDCLSWFNKGNTTTGTYTIYPDGESQVEVYCDMNGINCDGEGGWTRVGYLNMTQSGATCPTGLTQKNFNNIDHPLCGRAGYGCASASFSSNRLTYNKVCGQVRGYQFYHIDAFYSLSNINSPYVDGVSITHGSNPRKHIWTYAGGYKENQLDYDGCPCNTGFDGSRNPAATFIGSHYYCESGVKSNQSVSGDLYATDPLWDGQQCDGPESTCCPANSKMPWFYRSLDTQTTDDIELRVCSNVYHTGEDTPVDIIEFYIK
;
A
#
# COMPACT_ATOMS: atom_id res chain seq x y z
N LEU A 1 1.17 -46.10 -33.28
CA LEU A 1 0.76 -45.88 -31.87
C LEU A 1 1.59 -44.72 -31.33
N LEU A 2 1.15 -43.47 -31.53
CA LEU A 2 1.87 -42.29 -31.03
C LEU A 2 1.45 -42.06 -29.58
N LEU A 3 2.35 -42.33 -28.64
CA LEU A 3 2.14 -42.03 -27.22
C LEU A 3 2.28 -40.50 -27.05
N MET A 4 1.17 -39.79 -26.94
CA MET A 4 1.17 -38.36 -26.63
C MET A 4 1.49 -38.19 -25.14
N ILE A 5 2.76 -37.97 -24.82
CA ILE A 5 3.22 -37.69 -23.46
C ILE A 5 2.76 -36.27 -23.12
N LEU A 6 1.67 -36.16 -22.36
CA LEU A 6 1.24 -34.93 -21.71
C LEU A 6 2.27 -34.58 -20.63
N ILE A 7 3.10 -33.59 -20.91
CA ILE A 7 4.03 -33.00 -19.95
C ILE A 7 3.21 -32.21 -18.94
N PHE A 8 3.00 -32.77 -17.74
CA PHE A 8 2.32 -32.08 -16.64
C PHE A 8 3.28 -31.06 -16.01
N SER A 9 3.08 -29.78 -16.32
CA SER A 9 3.67 -28.68 -15.57
C SER A 9 2.94 -28.55 -14.23
N ASN A 10 3.51 -29.11 -13.15
CA ASN A 10 2.95 -29.00 -11.81
C ASN A 10 3.25 -27.62 -11.21
N SER A 11 2.33 -26.66 -11.38
CA SER A 11 2.30 -25.46 -10.55
C SER A 11 1.55 -25.75 -9.24
N THR A 12 2.16 -25.43 -8.11
CA THR A 12 1.45 -25.31 -6.83
C THR A 12 0.64 -24.02 -6.88
N ALA A 13 -0.68 -24.14 -6.97
CA ALA A 13 -1.56 -22.99 -7.14
C ALA A 13 -2.23 -22.61 -5.81
N SER A 14 -1.73 -21.54 -5.17
CA SER A 14 -2.51 -20.87 -4.13
C SER A 14 -3.78 -20.28 -4.75
N GLY A 15 -4.94 -20.67 -4.22
CA GLY A 15 -6.22 -20.06 -4.57
C GLY A 15 -7.01 -20.68 -5.73
N SER A 16 -6.59 -21.75 -6.40
CA SER A 16 -7.57 -22.56 -7.15
C SER A 16 -8.23 -23.55 -6.20
N TYR A 17 -9.56 -23.76 -6.28
CA TYR A 17 -10.27 -24.62 -5.34
C TYR A 17 -11.49 -25.32 -5.96
N CYS A 18 -11.92 -26.38 -5.29
CA CYS A 18 -13.18 -27.07 -5.56
C CYS A 18 -14.31 -26.42 -4.76
N MET A 19 -15.46 -26.15 -5.38
CA MET A 19 -16.64 -25.82 -4.58
C MET A 19 -17.03 -27.03 -3.72
N SER A 20 -17.32 -26.79 -2.44
CA SER A 20 -17.15 -27.77 -1.35
C SER A 20 -17.96 -29.07 -1.46
N THR A 21 -19.00 -29.11 -2.29
CA THR A 21 -19.86 -30.29 -2.48
C THR A 21 -19.41 -31.25 -3.57
N ASP A 22 -18.55 -30.83 -4.51
CA ASP A 22 -18.31 -31.62 -5.74
C ASP A 22 -17.04 -32.47 -5.68
N CYS A 23 -16.14 -32.21 -4.72
CA CYS A 23 -14.84 -32.87 -4.62
C CYS A 23 -14.68 -33.79 -3.39
N THR A 24 -15.73 -34.00 -2.59
CA THR A 24 -15.71 -35.01 -1.53
C THR A 24 -16.00 -36.38 -2.15
N ASN A 25 -14.95 -37.12 -2.47
CA ASN A 25 -15.05 -38.56 -2.73
C ASN A 25 -15.42 -39.28 -1.42
N GLN A 26 -16.67 -39.16 -0.98
CA GLN A 26 -17.30 -40.17 -0.13
C GLN A 26 -18.16 -41.05 -1.04
N GLY A 27 -17.52 -42.05 -1.65
CA GLY A 27 -18.13 -43.36 -1.88
C GLY A 27 -19.29 -43.51 -2.85
N THR A 28 -19.72 -42.50 -3.59
CA THR A 28 -20.73 -42.70 -4.65
C THR A 28 -20.19 -42.29 -6.01
N SER A 29 -20.32 -43.22 -6.95
CA SER A 29 -20.06 -43.15 -8.39
C SER A 29 -20.86 -42.02 -9.07
N GLY A 30 -20.61 -40.77 -8.68
CA GLY A 30 -21.15 -39.56 -9.27
C GLY A 30 -20.27 -39.16 -10.45
N SER A 31 -20.92 -38.92 -11.58
CA SER A 31 -20.29 -38.55 -12.84
C SER A 31 -19.31 -37.37 -12.69
N LEU A 32 -18.08 -37.51 -13.21
CA LEU A 32 -17.05 -36.47 -13.34
C LEU A 32 -17.49 -35.22 -14.14
N LEU A 33 -18.70 -35.23 -14.69
CA LEU A 33 -19.23 -34.20 -15.60
C LEU A 33 -19.65 -32.88 -14.93
N TYR A 34 -19.65 -32.79 -13.59
CA TYR A 34 -20.13 -31.60 -12.86
C TYR A 34 -19.17 -31.09 -11.77
N LEU A 35 -17.86 -31.34 -11.89
CA LEU A 35 -16.91 -30.76 -10.95
C LEU A 35 -16.88 -29.22 -11.10
N ARG A 36 -17.53 -28.47 -10.19
CA ARG A 36 -17.42 -27.02 -10.20
C ARG A 36 -16.13 -26.59 -9.53
N VAL A 37 -15.18 -26.22 -10.37
CA VAL A 37 -13.85 -25.76 -9.96
C VAL A 37 -13.74 -24.27 -10.22
N CYS A 38 -13.26 -23.53 -9.23
CA CYS A 38 -12.92 -22.13 -9.37
C CYS A 38 -11.40 -21.98 -9.36
N CYS A 39 -10.85 -21.66 -10.52
CA CYS A 39 -9.43 -21.43 -10.69
C CYS A 39 -9.14 -19.93 -10.80
N VAL A 40 -7.99 -19.53 -10.26
CA VAL A 40 -7.43 -18.22 -10.60
C VAL A 40 -7.14 -18.13 -12.08
N ILE A 41 -7.18 -16.90 -12.61
CA ILE A 41 -7.00 -16.60 -14.03
C ILE A 41 -5.72 -17.23 -14.59
N ASP A 42 -4.60 -17.16 -13.84
CA ASP A 42 -3.29 -17.71 -14.23
C ASP A 42 -3.28 -19.24 -14.43
N ASN A 43 -4.28 -19.93 -13.90
CA ASN A 43 -4.40 -21.38 -13.96
C ASN A 43 -5.47 -21.87 -14.95
N LEU A 44 -6.20 -20.96 -15.62
CA LEU A 44 -7.23 -21.36 -16.59
C LEU A 44 -6.61 -22.24 -17.70
N GLY A 45 -7.27 -23.37 -17.99
CA GLY A 45 -6.81 -24.36 -18.96
C GLY A 45 -5.62 -25.23 -18.52
N ARG A 46 -5.13 -25.08 -17.27
CA ARG A 46 -4.04 -25.90 -16.71
C ARG A 46 -4.58 -26.94 -15.72
N SER A 47 -3.83 -28.03 -15.54
CA SER A 47 -4.04 -28.92 -14.41
C SER A 47 -3.25 -28.38 -13.22
N VAL A 48 -3.89 -28.20 -12.07
CA VAL A 48 -3.21 -27.75 -10.86
C VAL A 48 -3.42 -28.71 -9.70
N THR A 49 -2.42 -28.78 -8.83
CA THR A 49 -2.51 -29.57 -7.61
C THR A 49 -2.91 -28.66 -6.46
N ILE A 50 -4.03 -28.97 -5.81
CA ILE A 50 -4.49 -28.29 -4.59
C ILE A 50 -4.19 -29.17 -3.38
N LYS A 51 -3.77 -28.54 -2.28
CA LYS A 51 -3.48 -29.23 -1.02
C LYS A 51 -4.56 -28.90 0.00
N GLY A 52 -5.26 -29.91 0.51
CA GLY A 52 -6.27 -29.75 1.55
C GLY A 52 -6.39 -31.00 2.42
N ASN A 53 -6.45 -30.84 3.75
CA ASN A 53 -6.56 -31.92 4.74
C ASN A 53 -5.52 -33.06 4.56
N GLY A 54 -4.28 -32.72 4.20
CA GLY A 54 -3.21 -33.70 4.00
C GLY A 54 -3.31 -34.54 2.72
N ILE A 55 -4.28 -34.24 1.84
CA ILE A 55 -4.47 -34.93 0.55
C ILE A 55 -4.13 -33.96 -0.59
N ASN A 56 -3.30 -34.42 -1.53
CA ASN A 56 -3.10 -33.73 -2.81
C ASN A 56 -4.25 -34.11 -3.75
N ARG A 57 -4.96 -33.11 -4.29
CA ARG A 57 -6.00 -33.31 -5.30
C ARG A 57 -5.60 -32.62 -6.60
N TYR A 58 -5.85 -33.28 -7.72
CA TYR A 58 -5.65 -32.72 -9.04
C TYR A 58 -6.97 -32.14 -9.54
N ILE A 59 -6.95 -30.86 -9.91
CA ILE A 59 -8.10 -30.20 -10.54
C ILE A 59 -7.71 -29.78 -11.96
N LEU A 60 -8.66 -29.97 -12.89
CA LEU A 60 -8.55 -29.47 -14.25
C LEU A 60 -9.26 -28.12 -14.30
N CYS A 61 -8.49 -27.04 -14.45
CA CYS A 61 -9.08 -25.72 -14.56
C CYS A 61 -9.75 -25.55 -15.92
N PRO A 62 -11.01 -25.07 -15.95
CA PRO A 62 -11.65 -24.74 -17.22
C PRO A 62 -10.85 -23.64 -17.93
N ARG A 63 -10.97 -23.58 -19.25
CA ARG A 63 -10.32 -22.51 -20.05
C ARG A 63 -10.93 -21.12 -19.81
N VAL A 64 -12.14 -21.08 -19.26
CA VAL A 64 -12.88 -19.85 -18.93
C VAL A 64 -13.38 -20.00 -17.50
N GLN A 65 -13.23 -18.95 -16.69
CA GLN A 65 -13.70 -18.97 -15.30
C GLN A 65 -15.24 -19.09 -15.26
N PRO A 66 -15.79 -20.09 -14.53
CA PRO A 66 -17.23 -20.23 -14.41
C PRO A 66 -17.86 -18.98 -13.80
N LYS A 67 -19.00 -18.54 -14.34
CA LYS A 67 -19.76 -17.40 -13.79
C LYS A 67 -20.18 -17.60 -12.34
N SER A 68 -20.30 -18.85 -11.88
CA SER A 68 -20.66 -19.20 -10.50
C SER A 68 -19.53 -19.00 -9.50
N CYS A 69 -18.30 -18.75 -9.96
CA CYS A 69 -17.20 -18.49 -9.03
C CYS A 69 -17.36 -17.10 -8.42
N PRO A 70 -17.21 -16.98 -7.09
CA PRO A 70 -17.21 -15.69 -6.43
C PRO A 70 -15.97 -14.88 -6.83
N GLU A 71 -16.13 -13.56 -6.98
CA GLU A 71 -15.01 -12.65 -7.22
C GLU A 71 -14.17 -12.50 -5.97
N ARG A 72 -12.86 -12.60 -6.12
CA ARG A 72 -11.96 -12.57 -4.96
C ARG A 72 -11.42 -11.20 -4.65
N ASP A 73 -11.36 -10.33 -5.64
CA ASP A 73 -10.79 -9.00 -5.57
C ASP A 73 -11.47 -8.09 -6.59
N CYS A 74 -11.13 -6.80 -6.54
CA CYS A 74 -11.62 -5.82 -7.49
C CYS A 74 -11.14 -6.11 -8.93
N LEU A 75 -9.97 -6.71 -9.11
CA LEU A 75 -9.43 -7.08 -10.41
C LEU A 75 -10.30 -8.15 -11.10
N SER A 76 -10.82 -9.12 -10.34
CA SER A 76 -11.74 -10.15 -10.82
C SER A 76 -13.04 -9.53 -11.32
N TRP A 77 -13.60 -8.58 -10.57
CA TRP A 77 -14.77 -7.80 -11.00
C TRP A 77 -14.50 -6.99 -12.27
N PHE A 78 -13.34 -6.32 -12.33
CA PHE A 78 -12.91 -5.53 -13.49
C PHE A 78 -12.78 -6.39 -14.74
N ASN A 79 -12.14 -7.57 -14.63
CA ASN A 79 -11.98 -8.52 -15.73
C ASN A 79 -13.30 -9.12 -16.22
N LYS A 80 -14.36 -9.10 -15.41
CA LYS A 80 -15.74 -9.43 -15.83
C LYS A 80 -16.47 -8.31 -16.56
N GLY A 81 -15.83 -7.15 -16.73
CA GLY A 81 -16.36 -5.98 -17.42
C GLY A 81 -17.01 -4.95 -16.51
N ASN A 82 -16.81 -5.02 -15.19
CA ASN A 82 -17.30 -3.98 -14.28
C ASN A 82 -16.31 -2.82 -14.25
N THR A 83 -16.76 -1.65 -14.69
CA THR A 83 -15.90 -0.45 -14.84
C THR A 83 -16.33 0.72 -13.95
N THR A 84 -17.30 0.51 -13.05
CA THR A 84 -17.79 1.57 -12.16
C THR A 84 -17.04 1.53 -10.82
N THR A 85 -16.36 2.60 -10.45
CA THR A 85 -15.73 2.72 -9.12
C THR A 85 -16.80 2.76 -8.02
N GLY A 86 -16.61 2.02 -6.93
CA GLY A 86 -17.59 1.95 -5.84
C GLY A 86 -17.35 0.79 -4.87
N THR A 87 -18.35 0.49 -4.04
CA THR A 87 -18.30 -0.64 -3.11
C THR A 87 -18.69 -1.94 -3.80
N TYR A 88 -17.89 -2.98 -3.60
CA TYR A 88 -18.11 -4.33 -4.13
C TYR A 88 -17.98 -5.36 -3.02
N THR A 89 -18.76 -6.44 -3.15
CA THR A 89 -18.56 -7.65 -2.35
C THR A 89 -17.52 -8.54 -3.02
N ILE A 90 -16.49 -8.92 -2.27
CA ILE A 90 -15.45 -9.87 -2.70
C ILE A 90 -15.35 -11.05 -1.72
N TYR A 91 -14.68 -12.11 -2.15
CA TYR A 91 -14.48 -13.35 -1.40
C TYR A 91 -12.98 -13.71 -1.39
N PRO A 92 -12.16 -13.05 -0.56
CA PRO A 92 -10.70 -13.20 -0.58
C PRO A 92 -10.24 -14.66 -0.40
N ASP A 93 -10.90 -15.39 0.50
CA ASP A 93 -10.67 -16.80 0.79
C ASP A 93 -11.51 -17.75 -0.09
N GLY A 94 -12.41 -17.21 -0.91
CA GLY A 94 -13.37 -17.95 -1.74
C GLY A 94 -14.68 -18.32 -1.05
N GLU A 95 -14.86 -18.01 0.24
CA GLU A 95 -16.03 -18.41 1.03
C GLU A 95 -16.64 -17.23 1.80
N SER A 96 -15.83 -16.46 2.51
CA SER A 96 -16.24 -15.35 3.37
C SER A 96 -16.36 -14.06 2.56
N GLN A 97 -17.54 -13.45 2.60
CA GLN A 97 -17.75 -12.16 1.95
C GLN A 97 -17.12 -11.01 2.73
N VAL A 98 -16.52 -10.07 2.00
CA VAL A 98 -15.99 -8.79 2.51
C VAL A 98 -16.46 -7.68 1.58
N GLU A 99 -16.90 -6.56 2.13
CA GLU A 99 -17.16 -5.35 1.34
C GLU A 99 -15.89 -4.50 1.25
N VAL A 100 -15.49 -4.16 0.02
CA VAL A 100 -14.32 -3.33 -0.26
C VAL A 100 -14.69 -2.22 -1.23
N TYR A 101 -13.94 -1.13 -1.19
CA TYR A 101 -14.02 -0.10 -2.22
C TYR A 101 -13.07 -0.46 -3.37
N CYS A 102 -13.61 -0.53 -4.58
CA CYS A 102 -12.86 -0.81 -5.79
C CYS A 102 -12.72 0.45 -6.65
N ASP A 103 -11.47 0.84 -6.95
CA ASP A 103 -11.21 1.79 -8.02
C ASP A 103 -11.09 1.05 -9.36
N MET A 104 -12.11 1.22 -10.19
CA MET A 104 -12.20 0.63 -11.52
C MET A 104 -11.66 1.54 -12.63
N ASN A 105 -11.26 2.77 -12.30
CA ASN A 105 -10.63 3.68 -13.24
C ASN A 105 -9.10 3.58 -13.18
N GLY A 106 -8.53 3.46 -11.98
CA GLY A 106 -7.08 3.36 -11.77
C GLY A 106 -6.32 4.64 -12.12
N ILE A 107 -7.01 5.78 -12.26
CA ILE A 107 -6.46 7.02 -12.83
C ILE A 107 -5.30 7.58 -12.00
N ASN A 108 -5.37 7.43 -10.67
CA ASN A 108 -4.33 7.86 -9.74
C ASN A 108 -3.19 6.83 -9.60
N CYS A 109 -3.38 5.62 -10.16
CA CYS A 109 -2.44 4.51 -10.04
C CYS A 109 -1.76 4.23 -11.38
N ASP A 110 -1.94 3.06 -11.99
CA ASP A 110 -1.33 2.69 -13.28
C ASP A 110 -2.17 3.04 -14.51
N GLY A 111 -3.32 3.70 -14.33
CA GLY A 111 -4.29 3.99 -15.40
C GLY A 111 -5.17 2.80 -15.77
N GLU A 112 -5.05 1.67 -15.05
CA GLU A 112 -5.87 0.48 -15.25
C GLU A 112 -6.66 0.17 -13.97
N GLY A 113 -7.96 -0.12 -14.11
CA GLY A 113 -8.85 -0.44 -13.00
C GLY A 113 -8.56 -1.76 -12.28
N GLY A 114 -9.42 -2.08 -11.31
CA GLY A 114 -9.34 -3.32 -10.53
C GLY A 114 -8.55 -3.18 -9.23
N TRP A 115 -8.38 -1.97 -8.73
CA TRP A 115 -7.64 -1.67 -7.50
C TRP A 115 -8.53 -1.87 -6.27
N THR A 116 -8.06 -2.64 -5.29
CA THR A 116 -8.77 -2.90 -4.03
C THR A 116 -8.27 -1.97 -2.94
N ARG A 117 -9.14 -1.13 -2.33
CA ARG A 117 -8.74 -0.26 -1.23
C ARG A 117 -8.55 -1.07 0.06
N VAL A 118 -7.39 -0.93 0.68
CA VAL A 118 -7.02 -1.61 1.93
C VAL A 118 -6.80 -0.65 3.10
N GLY A 119 -6.54 0.63 2.81
CA GLY A 119 -6.39 1.67 3.83
C GLY A 119 -7.15 2.93 3.46
N TYR A 120 -7.84 3.51 4.44
CA TYR A 120 -8.54 4.79 4.30
C TYR A 120 -8.54 5.53 5.64
N LEU A 121 -8.07 6.77 5.62
CA LEU A 121 -8.20 7.77 6.67
C LEU A 121 -8.50 9.10 6.00
N ASN A 122 -9.51 9.79 6.51
CA ASN A 122 -9.75 11.19 6.18
C ASN A 122 -10.23 11.93 7.43
N MET A 123 -9.30 12.54 8.15
CA MET A 123 -9.60 13.23 9.41
C MET A 123 -10.39 14.53 9.23
N THR A 124 -10.54 15.03 8.00
CA THR A 124 -11.44 16.15 7.69
C THR A 124 -12.93 15.75 7.76
N GLN A 125 -13.22 14.45 7.75
CA GLN A 125 -14.59 13.94 7.85
C GLN A 125 -15.06 13.91 9.31
N SER A 126 -16.32 14.29 9.53
CA SER A 126 -16.94 14.26 10.85
C SER A 126 -16.96 12.83 11.41
N GLY A 127 -16.48 12.67 12.65
CA GLY A 127 -16.44 11.38 13.35
C GLY A 127 -15.27 10.47 12.97
N ALA A 128 -14.34 10.93 12.12
CA ALA A 128 -13.11 10.19 11.83
C ALA A 128 -12.25 10.03 13.10
N THR A 129 -11.63 8.86 13.25
CA THR A 129 -10.73 8.54 14.37
C THR A 129 -9.43 7.99 13.85
N CYS A 130 -8.34 8.25 14.57
CA CYS A 130 -7.04 7.72 14.17
C CYS A 130 -7.01 6.19 14.10
N PRO A 131 -6.34 5.60 13.09
CA PRO A 131 -6.13 4.17 13.04
C PRO A 131 -5.42 3.66 14.29
N THR A 132 -5.72 2.41 14.68
CA THR A 132 -5.07 1.75 15.81
C THR A 132 -3.55 1.86 15.72
N GLY A 133 -2.93 2.35 16.79
CA GLY A 133 -1.49 2.56 16.90
C GLY A 133 -1.05 4.01 16.68
N LEU A 134 -1.86 4.83 16.00
CA LEU A 134 -1.66 6.28 15.93
C LEU A 134 -2.48 7.00 17.01
N THR A 135 -2.03 8.20 17.39
CA THR A 135 -2.64 9.03 18.42
C THR A 135 -3.23 10.29 17.82
N GLN A 136 -4.46 10.61 18.22
CA GLN A 136 -5.09 11.87 17.85
C GLN A 136 -4.32 13.06 18.44
N LYS A 137 -4.01 14.04 17.60
CA LYS A 137 -3.37 15.30 17.94
C LYS A 137 -4.31 16.44 17.55
N ASN A 138 -4.39 17.46 18.40
CA ASN A 138 -5.14 18.68 18.10
C ASN A 138 -4.16 19.85 18.10
N PHE A 139 -4.29 20.72 17.10
CA PHE A 139 -3.49 21.92 16.97
C PHE A 139 -4.42 23.14 16.87
N ASN A 140 -3.95 24.31 17.32
CA ASN A 140 -4.79 25.49 17.43
C ASN A 140 -5.06 26.18 16.07
N ASN A 141 -4.31 25.84 15.04
CA ASN A 141 -4.30 26.50 13.73
C ASN A 141 -4.76 25.59 12.58
N ILE A 142 -5.45 24.50 12.90
CA ILE A 142 -6.13 23.60 11.95
C ILE A 142 -7.48 23.19 12.55
N ASP A 143 -8.51 23.02 11.73
CA ASP A 143 -9.90 22.88 12.16
C ASP A 143 -10.36 21.43 12.42
N HIS A 144 -9.47 20.47 12.21
CA HIS A 144 -9.72 19.05 12.41
C HIS A 144 -8.52 18.36 13.09
N PRO A 145 -8.74 17.22 13.76
CA PRO A 145 -7.65 16.50 14.40
C PRO A 145 -6.71 15.85 13.38
N LEU A 146 -5.46 15.61 13.78
CA LEU A 146 -4.48 14.85 13.00
C LEU A 146 -4.10 13.55 13.72
N CYS A 147 -3.43 12.64 13.02
CA CYS A 147 -2.95 11.38 13.57
C CYS A 147 -1.43 11.34 13.55
N GLY A 148 -0.81 11.19 14.72
CA GLY A 148 0.64 11.18 14.86
C GLY A 148 1.12 10.17 15.90
N ARG A 149 2.35 10.35 16.36
CA ARG A 149 2.99 9.44 17.32
C ARG A 149 2.65 9.81 18.77
N ALA A 150 2.65 8.82 19.65
CA ALA A 150 2.50 9.03 21.10
C ALA A 150 3.83 9.31 21.82
N GLY A 151 4.98 9.00 21.20
CA GLY A 151 6.28 8.99 21.85
C GLY A 151 7.45 9.05 20.87
N TYR A 152 8.62 8.65 21.34
CA TYR A 152 9.85 8.56 20.55
C TYR A 152 9.80 7.42 19.52
N GLY A 153 10.46 7.60 18.37
CA GLY A 153 10.61 6.56 17.36
C GLY A 153 9.43 6.51 16.40
N CYS A 154 8.94 5.30 16.09
CA CYS A 154 7.85 5.11 15.15
C CYS A 154 6.57 4.61 15.83
N ALA A 155 5.42 5.09 15.36
CA ALA A 155 4.11 4.52 15.64
C ALA A 155 3.55 3.89 14.36
N SER A 156 3.04 2.68 14.45
CA SER A 156 2.56 1.90 13.30
C SER A 156 1.04 1.79 13.28
N ALA A 157 0.44 1.88 12.10
CA ALA A 157 -0.91 1.42 11.80
C ALA A 157 -0.84 0.30 10.74
N SER A 158 -1.65 -0.74 10.92
CA SER A 158 -1.72 -1.88 10.00
C SER A 158 -3.05 -1.87 9.25
N PHE A 159 -2.98 -2.05 7.93
CA PHE A 159 -4.11 -2.07 7.02
C PHE A 159 -4.20 -3.44 6.37
N SER A 160 -5.31 -4.16 6.64
CA SER A 160 -5.40 -5.55 6.21
C SER A 160 -5.52 -5.66 4.69
N SER A 161 -4.72 -6.54 4.10
CA SER A 161 -4.86 -6.94 2.69
C SER A 161 -6.05 -7.87 2.47
N ASN A 162 -6.74 -8.29 3.54
CA ASN A 162 -7.70 -9.40 3.54
C ASN A 162 -7.11 -10.69 2.96
N ARG A 163 -5.78 -10.89 3.07
CA ARG A 163 -5.03 -12.01 2.49
C ARG A 163 -5.11 -12.09 0.95
N LEU A 164 -5.46 -10.99 0.29
CA LEU A 164 -5.41 -10.91 -1.15
C LEU A 164 -3.95 -11.01 -1.60
N THR A 165 -3.72 -11.78 -2.66
CA THR A 165 -2.41 -11.82 -3.31
C THR A 165 -2.27 -10.58 -4.19
N TYR A 166 -1.24 -9.78 -3.97
CA TYR A 166 -0.96 -8.59 -4.76
C TYR A 166 0.53 -8.45 -5.04
N ASN A 167 0.87 -7.67 -6.06
CA ASN A 167 2.23 -7.20 -6.29
C ASN A 167 2.28 -5.73 -6.73
N LYS A 168 1.15 -5.05 -6.84
CA LYS A 168 1.12 -3.61 -7.10
C LYS A 168 0.50 -2.90 -5.89
N VAL A 169 1.10 -1.78 -5.52
CA VAL A 169 0.63 -0.91 -4.44
C VAL A 169 0.56 0.51 -4.97
N CYS A 170 -0.51 1.20 -4.61
CA CYS A 170 -0.75 2.59 -4.97
C CYS A 170 -1.37 3.31 -3.78
N GLY A 171 -1.10 4.61 -3.63
CA GLY A 171 -1.74 5.34 -2.56
C GLY A 171 -1.22 6.75 -2.37
N GLN A 172 -1.78 7.43 -1.38
CA GLN A 172 -1.42 8.77 -0.97
C GLN A 172 -1.38 8.90 0.55
N VAL A 173 -0.55 9.82 1.02
CA VAL A 173 -0.52 10.29 2.40
C VAL A 173 -0.40 11.81 2.35
N ARG A 174 -1.19 12.52 3.17
CA ARG A 174 -0.98 13.95 3.44
C ARG A 174 -0.59 14.12 4.89
N GLY A 175 0.47 14.88 5.11
CA GLY A 175 1.00 15.19 6.43
C GLY A 175 1.21 16.67 6.63
N TYR A 176 1.75 17.00 7.79
CA TYR A 176 2.07 18.37 8.16
C TYR A 176 3.38 18.37 8.92
N GLN A 177 4.21 19.39 8.72
CA GLN A 177 5.37 19.61 9.57
C GLN A 177 4.92 20.20 10.91
N PHE A 178 5.37 19.61 12.01
CA PHE A 178 5.33 20.21 13.34
C PHE A 178 6.76 20.41 13.83
N TYR A 179 7.11 21.68 14.12
CA TYR A 179 8.44 22.06 14.59
C TYR A 179 9.56 21.81 13.56
N HIS A 180 10.72 21.35 14.03
CA HIS A 180 11.89 20.93 13.28
C HIS A 180 11.65 19.50 12.77
N ILE A 181 12.16 19.13 11.61
CA ILE A 181 12.16 17.75 11.10
C ILE A 181 13.36 17.61 10.14
N ASP A 182 14.01 16.46 10.13
CA ASP A 182 15.34 16.29 9.54
C ASP A 182 15.33 15.51 8.22
N ALA A 183 14.19 15.40 7.54
CA ALA A 183 13.96 14.51 6.39
C ALA A 183 14.31 13.04 6.71
N PHE A 184 15.56 12.65 6.46
CA PHE A 184 16.09 11.30 6.68
C PHE A 184 17.11 11.32 7.80
N TYR A 185 17.27 10.27 8.61
CA TYR A 185 18.31 10.18 9.66
C TYR A 185 19.20 8.94 9.48
N SER A 186 18.84 7.80 10.08
CA SER A 186 19.64 6.57 10.08
C SER A 186 19.21 5.62 8.96
N LEU A 187 19.76 5.81 7.76
CA LEU A 187 19.36 5.13 6.53
C LEU A 187 19.76 3.65 6.40
N SER A 188 20.37 3.05 7.43
CA SER A 188 20.91 1.68 7.36
C SER A 188 19.91 0.59 7.74
N ASN A 189 18.79 0.93 8.39
CA ASN A 189 17.88 -0.04 8.97
C ASN A 189 16.42 0.36 8.78
N ILE A 190 15.66 -0.42 8.02
CA ILE A 190 14.23 -0.20 7.81
C ILE A 190 13.42 -0.17 9.12
N ASN A 191 13.91 -0.81 10.19
CA ASN A 191 13.22 -0.86 11.47
C ASN A 191 13.49 0.38 12.35
N SER A 192 14.53 1.16 12.08
CA SER A 192 14.81 2.39 12.83
C SER A 192 13.83 3.52 12.43
N PRO A 193 13.71 4.59 13.23
CA PRO A 193 13.12 5.84 12.77
C PRO A 193 14.09 6.55 11.81
N TYR A 194 14.20 6.02 10.59
CA TYR A 194 15.15 6.50 9.59
C TYR A 194 14.67 7.76 8.86
N VAL A 195 13.44 8.19 9.11
CA VAL A 195 12.77 9.31 8.45
C VAL A 195 11.93 10.05 9.48
N ASP A 196 11.91 11.38 9.40
CA ASP A 196 10.89 12.22 10.02
C ASP A 196 9.76 12.37 9.01
N GLY A 197 8.72 11.56 9.21
CA GLY A 197 7.74 11.34 8.15
C GLY A 197 7.08 9.98 8.23
N VAL A 198 6.67 9.47 7.07
CA VAL A 198 5.92 8.23 6.94
C VAL A 198 6.70 7.17 6.15
N SER A 199 6.87 5.99 6.74
CA SER A 199 7.40 4.80 6.08
C SER A 199 6.27 3.81 5.81
N ILE A 200 6.08 3.46 4.53
CA ILE A 200 5.09 2.46 4.09
C ILE A 200 5.83 1.16 3.79
N THR A 201 5.43 0.10 4.47
CA THR A 201 6.11 -1.20 4.40
C THR A 201 5.14 -2.36 4.35
N HIS A 202 5.63 -3.54 3.99
CA HIS A 202 4.90 -4.79 4.16
C HIS A 202 5.83 -5.88 4.72
N GLY A 203 5.23 -6.93 5.26
CA GLY A 203 5.95 -7.99 5.94
C GLY A 203 6.45 -7.53 7.32
N SER A 204 6.33 -8.41 8.32
CA SER A 204 6.74 -8.08 9.69
C SER A 204 8.13 -8.62 10.03
N ASN A 205 8.56 -9.73 9.41
CA ASN A 205 9.89 -10.32 9.60
C ASN A 205 10.34 -11.16 8.39
N PRO A 206 11.16 -10.62 7.47
CA PRO A 206 11.69 -9.25 7.46
C PRO A 206 10.66 -8.23 6.93
N ARG A 207 10.74 -7.00 7.46
CA ARG A 207 10.05 -5.82 6.91
C ARG A 207 10.65 -5.43 5.55
N LYS A 208 9.77 -5.09 4.61
CA LYS A 208 10.12 -4.71 3.23
C LYS A 208 9.54 -3.34 2.90
N HIS A 209 10.33 -2.52 2.21
CA HIS A 209 9.99 -1.14 1.86
C HIS A 209 9.04 -1.08 0.66
N ILE A 210 8.07 -0.16 0.72
CA ILE A 210 7.19 0.19 -0.41
C ILE A 210 7.44 1.63 -0.83
N TRP A 211 7.31 2.57 0.11
CA TRP A 211 7.43 4.00 -0.15
C TRP A 211 7.81 4.77 1.11
N THR A 212 8.45 5.92 0.98
CA THR A 212 8.71 6.86 2.08
C THR A 212 8.18 8.24 1.73
N TYR A 213 7.52 8.89 2.69
CA TYR A 213 7.19 10.31 2.65
C TYR A 213 8.05 11.00 3.73
N ALA A 214 9.03 11.81 3.32
CA ALA A 214 9.98 12.47 4.21
C ALA A 214 9.62 13.95 4.36
N GLY A 215 9.67 14.49 5.57
CA GLY A 215 9.47 15.91 5.80
C GLY A 215 10.81 16.60 6.08
N GLY A 216 11.20 17.56 5.22
CA GLY A 216 12.43 18.32 5.36
C GLY A 216 12.30 19.53 6.28
N TYR A 217 13.43 20.01 6.79
CA TYR A 217 13.45 21.12 7.74
C TYR A 217 12.88 22.40 7.15
N LYS A 218 13.30 22.75 5.91
CA LYS A 218 12.89 23.93 5.13
C LYS A 218 13.06 23.69 3.64
N GLU A 219 12.28 24.42 2.85
CA GLU A 219 12.35 24.43 1.37
C GLU A 219 13.76 24.65 0.82
N ASN A 220 14.58 25.47 1.49
CA ASN A 220 15.93 25.83 1.03
C ASN A 220 17.06 25.14 1.82
N GLN A 221 16.75 24.11 2.60
CA GLN A 221 17.77 23.35 3.32
C GLN A 221 18.54 22.45 2.34
N LEU A 222 19.87 22.56 2.33
CA LEU A 222 20.75 21.88 1.35
C LEU A 222 21.70 20.85 1.97
N ASP A 223 21.60 20.61 3.28
CA ASP A 223 22.43 19.66 4.01
C ASP A 223 21.56 18.53 4.60
N TYR A 224 22.06 17.86 5.63
CA TYR A 224 21.50 16.63 6.17
C TYR A 224 20.07 16.74 6.73
N ASP A 225 19.55 17.94 6.99
CA ASP A 225 18.17 18.16 7.44
C ASP A 225 17.21 18.51 6.28
N GLY A 226 17.73 18.65 5.07
CA GLY A 226 16.98 19.02 3.88
C GLY A 226 16.46 17.83 3.07
N CYS A 227 15.55 18.13 2.15
CA CYS A 227 15.09 17.15 1.20
C CYS A 227 16.18 16.82 0.17
N PRO A 228 16.53 15.53 -0.05
CA PRO A 228 17.56 15.15 -1.01
C PRO A 228 17.25 15.50 -2.47
N CYS A 229 15.99 15.82 -2.77
CA CYS A 229 15.55 16.30 -4.07
C CYS A 229 15.78 17.81 -4.25
N ASN A 230 16.19 18.56 -3.23
CA ASN A 230 16.45 19.99 -3.32
C ASN A 230 17.59 20.28 -4.31
N THR A 231 17.40 21.29 -5.16
CA THR A 231 18.42 21.74 -6.10
C THR A 231 19.63 22.30 -5.34
N GLY A 232 20.79 21.68 -5.51
CA GLY A 232 22.03 22.07 -4.83
C GLY A 232 22.26 21.38 -3.49
N PHE A 233 21.45 20.37 -3.15
CA PHE A 233 21.67 19.49 -2.01
C PHE A 233 23.08 18.88 -2.03
N ASP A 234 23.76 18.88 -0.88
CA ASP A 234 25.18 18.55 -0.73
C ASP A 234 25.50 17.05 -0.88
N GLY A 235 24.46 16.21 -0.97
CA GLY A 235 24.57 14.76 -1.10
C GLY A 235 24.72 14.03 0.24
N SER A 236 24.57 14.72 1.37
CA SER A 236 24.43 14.09 2.69
C SER A 236 23.17 13.22 2.74
N ARG A 237 23.13 12.17 3.57
CA ARG A 237 21.96 11.28 3.75
C ARG A 237 21.27 10.82 2.44
N ASN A 238 22.04 10.24 1.51
CA ASN A 238 21.57 9.80 0.19
C ASN A 238 20.68 8.52 0.23
N PRO A 239 19.35 8.62 -0.02
CA PRO A 239 18.46 7.45 -0.01
C PRO A 239 18.70 6.48 -1.17
N ALA A 240 19.29 6.94 -2.28
CA ALA A 240 19.50 6.13 -3.49
C ALA A 240 20.44 4.94 -3.26
N ALA A 241 21.33 5.01 -2.27
CA ALA A 241 22.27 3.94 -1.92
C ALA A 241 21.73 2.97 -0.84
N THR A 242 20.41 2.97 -0.60
CA THR A 242 19.79 2.31 0.55
C THR A 242 18.58 1.47 0.10
N PHE A 243 17.85 0.87 1.05
CA PHE A 243 16.62 0.13 0.75
C PHE A 243 15.48 1.03 0.22
N ILE A 244 15.59 2.35 0.36
CA ILE A 244 14.59 3.33 -0.10
C ILE A 244 14.73 3.54 -1.61
N GLY A 245 15.97 3.67 -2.10
CA GLY A 245 16.24 3.95 -3.51
C GLY A 245 15.59 5.27 -3.95
N SER A 246 14.83 5.23 -5.04
CA SER A 246 14.05 6.35 -5.58
C SER A 246 12.57 6.35 -5.15
N HIS A 247 12.18 5.50 -4.20
CA HIS A 247 10.79 5.29 -3.82
C HIS A 247 10.40 6.18 -2.64
N TYR A 248 10.53 7.49 -2.83
CA TYR A 248 10.17 8.46 -1.80
C TYR A 248 9.68 9.78 -2.39
N TYR A 249 8.89 10.49 -1.59
CA TYR A 249 8.67 11.93 -1.72
C TYR A 249 9.32 12.64 -0.54
N CYS A 250 9.72 13.88 -0.75
CA CYS A 250 10.21 14.74 0.31
C CYS A 250 9.69 16.16 0.10
N GLU A 251 9.24 16.82 1.16
CA GLU A 251 8.71 18.18 1.12
C GLU A 251 8.88 18.82 2.49
N SER A 252 8.87 20.15 2.57
CA SER A 252 9.03 20.92 3.81
C SER A 252 7.90 21.93 3.90
N GLY A 253 7.27 22.06 5.07
CA GLY A 253 6.20 23.03 5.28
C GLY A 253 6.72 24.42 5.68
N VAL A 254 8.00 24.51 6.04
CA VAL A 254 8.64 25.78 6.42
C VAL A 254 9.24 26.46 5.21
N LYS A 255 8.79 27.70 4.98
CA LYS A 255 9.32 28.54 3.92
C LYS A 255 10.74 28.99 4.15
N SER A 256 11.45 29.22 3.06
CA SER A 256 12.86 29.66 3.03
C SER A 256 13.17 30.88 3.92
N ASN A 257 12.24 31.82 4.07
CA ASN A 257 12.40 33.05 4.85
C ASN A 257 11.72 33.01 6.24
N GLN A 258 11.19 31.86 6.63
CA GLN A 258 10.47 31.69 7.89
C GLN A 258 11.40 31.11 8.96
N SER A 259 11.29 31.61 10.20
CA SER A 259 11.92 30.99 11.38
C SER A 259 11.07 29.83 11.86
N VAL A 260 11.72 28.72 12.25
CA VAL A 260 10.99 27.57 12.78
C VAL A 260 10.49 27.87 14.19
N SER A 261 9.21 27.60 14.44
CA SER A 261 8.54 27.77 15.72
C SER A 261 7.89 26.48 16.22
N GLY A 262 7.38 26.57 17.45
CA GLY A 262 6.57 25.61 18.20
C GLY A 262 5.26 25.13 17.55
N ASP A 263 5.05 25.41 16.27
CA ASP A 263 3.73 25.39 15.65
C ASP A 263 3.66 24.36 14.51
N LEU A 264 2.42 24.01 14.15
CA LEU A 264 2.12 23.22 12.97
C LEU A 264 2.13 24.12 11.73
N TYR A 265 2.79 23.74 10.65
CA TYR A 265 2.75 24.48 9.39
C TYR A 265 1.52 24.07 8.57
N ALA A 266 0.33 24.42 9.06
CA ALA A 266 -0.95 23.96 8.51
C ALA A 266 -1.31 24.53 7.12
N THR A 267 -0.71 25.66 6.74
CA THR A 267 -0.94 26.31 5.44
C THR A 267 -0.16 25.68 4.30
N ASP A 268 0.75 24.76 4.63
CA ASP A 268 1.63 24.09 3.69
C ASP A 268 1.66 22.58 4.00
N PRO A 269 0.60 21.84 3.60
CA PRO A 269 0.50 20.42 3.86
C PRO A 269 1.58 19.65 3.09
N LEU A 270 2.32 18.81 3.79
CA LEU A 270 3.36 18.01 3.19
C LEU A 270 2.79 16.98 2.21
N TRP A 271 3.50 16.81 1.10
CA TRP A 271 3.35 15.77 0.09
C TRP A 271 2.07 15.90 -0.74
N ASP A 272 1.50 17.10 -0.80
CA ASP A 272 0.28 17.40 -1.54
C ASP A 272 0.54 17.80 -3.01
N GLY A 273 1.83 17.93 -3.39
CA GLY A 273 2.21 18.30 -4.75
C GLY A 273 2.26 19.80 -5.01
N GLN A 274 2.11 20.64 -3.99
CA GLN A 274 1.95 22.08 -4.12
C GLN A 274 2.95 22.82 -3.23
N GLN A 275 3.02 24.15 -3.40
CA GLN A 275 3.88 25.07 -2.62
C GLN A 275 5.41 24.78 -2.61
N CYS A 276 5.90 23.85 -3.41
CA CYS A 276 7.34 23.57 -3.47
C CYS A 276 8.09 24.64 -4.29
N ASP A 277 8.62 25.63 -3.60
CA ASP A 277 9.30 26.78 -4.19
C ASP A 277 10.83 26.67 -4.09
N GLY A 278 11.54 27.49 -4.87
CA GLY A 278 12.99 27.63 -4.76
C GLY A 278 13.75 26.32 -4.96
N PRO A 279 14.70 25.97 -4.08
CA PRO A 279 15.44 24.70 -4.16
C PRO A 279 14.55 23.46 -4.11
N GLU A 280 13.41 23.50 -3.43
CA GLU A 280 12.49 22.36 -3.29
C GLU A 280 11.62 22.12 -4.52
N SER A 281 11.59 23.04 -5.50
CA SER A 281 10.75 22.88 -6.71
C SER A 281 10.96 21.56 -7.46
N THR A 282 12.13 20.94 -7.35
CA THR A 282 12.45 19.62 -7.94
C THR A 282 11.86 18.43 -7.18
N CYS A 283 11.43 18.63 -5.93
CA CYS A 283 10.73 17.64 -5.13
C CYS A 283 9.27 17.43 -5.55
N CYS A 284 8.66 18.45 -6.15
CA CYS A 284 7.26 18.45 -6.58
C CYS A 284 7.13 18.77 -8.07
N PRO A 285 7.70 17.93 -8.95
CA PRO A 285 7.77 18.27 -10.36
C PRO A 285 6.36 18.24 -10.98
N ALA A 286 6.08 19.15 -11.91
CA ALA A 286 4.75 19.31 -12.52
C ALA A 286 4.21 18.06 -13.26
N ASN A 287 5.08 17.11 -13.60
CA ASN A 287 4.74 15.82 -14.22
C ASN A 287 4.70 14.65 -13.22
N SER A 288 4.76 14.95 -11.92
CA SER A 288 4.62 13.98 -10.84
C SER A 288 3.19 13.44 -10.75
N LYS A 289 3.04 12.24 -10.16
CA LYS A 289 1.75 11.72 -9.70
C LYS A 289 1.40 12.15 -8.27
N MET A 290 2.27 12.93 -7.61
CA MET A 290 2.05 13.42 -6.25
C MET A 290 0.67 14.09 -6.15
N PRO A 291 -0.12 13.79 -5.10
CA PRO A 291 0.21 13.06 -3.85
C PRO A 291 0.34 11.53 -3.97
N TRP A 292 0.04 10.95 -5.14
CA TRP A 292 -0.05 9.51 -5.33
C TRP A 292 1.26 8.85 -5.75
N PHE A 293 1.65 7.80 -5.05
CA PHE A 293 2.70 6.88 -5.48
C PHE A 293 2.13 5.64 -6.17
N TYR A 294 2.97 4.99 -6.97
CA TYR A 294 2.75 3.65 -7.50
C TYR A 294 4.03 2.82 -7.40
N ARG A 295 3.93 1.60 -6.86
CA ARG A 295 5.03 0.63 -6.76
C ARG A 295 4.55 -0.74 -7.22
N SER A 296 5.20 -1.31 -8.23
CA SER A 296 5.08 -2.73 -8.58
C SER A 296 6.17 -3.54 -7.89
N LEU A 297 5.87 -4.33 -6.85
CA LEU A 297 6.78 -5.19 -6.10
C LEU A 297 7.36 -6.34 -6.95
N ASP A 298 8.55 -6.81 -6.57
CA ASP A 298 9.28 -7.84 -7.34
C ASP A 298 8.69 -9.26 -7.15
N THR A 299 7.93 -9.46 -6.07
CA THR A 299 7.28 -10.73 -5.72
C THR A 299 5.85 -10.49 -5.28
N GLN A 300 4.95 -11.41 -5.60
CA GLN A 300 3.62 -11.43 -5.00
C GLN A 300 3.70 -11.67 -3.49
N THR A 301 2.80 -11.03 -2.75
CA THR A 301 2.63 -11.21 -1.31
C THR A 301 1.16 -11.13 -0.91
N THR A 302 0.88 -11.53 0.31
CA THR A 302 -0.42 -11.38 1.01
C THR A 302 -0.28 -10.58 2.29
N ASP A 303 0.89 -9.99 2.53
CA ASP A 303 1.18 -9.22 3.74
C ASP A 303 0.18 -8.06 3.89
N ASP A 304 -0.09 -7.66 5.13
CA ASP A 304 -0.79 -6.41 5.38
C ASP A 304 0.15 -5.22 5.04
N ILE A 305 -0.46 -4.07 4.72
CA ILE A 305 0.27 -2.82 4.52
C ILE A 305 0.45 -2.16 5.89
N GLU A 306 1.69 -1.87 6.26
CA GLU A 306 2.03 -1.11 7.46
C GLU A 306 2.37 0.33 7.07
N LEU A 307 1.75 1.29 7.74
CA LEU A 307 2.16 2.69 7.74
C LEU A 307 2.83 3.00 9.08
N ARG A 308 3.99 3.64 9.04
CA ARG A 308 4.74 4.04 10.23
C ARG A 308 5.00 5.54 10.18
N VAL A 309 4.41 6.30 11.09
CA VAL A 309 4.84 7.68 11.34
C VAL A 309 6.07 7.58 12.23
N CYS A 310 7.17 8.24 11.88
CA CYS A 310 8.47 8.10 12.52
C CYS A 310 9.10 9.48 12.80
N SER A 311 9.90 9.54 13.86
CA SER A 311 10.99 10.51 14.00
C SER A 311 12.06 10.02 14.97
N ASN A 312 13.28 10.54 14.81
CA ASN A 312 14.42 10.32 15.71
C ASN A 312 14.31 11.07 17.05
N VAL A 313 13.25 11.87 17.27
CA VAL A 313 13.00 12.53 18.57
C VAL A 313 11.54 12.38 19.04
N TYR A 314 11.26 12.95 20.22
CA TYR A 314 9.92 12.96 20.80
C TYR A 314 8.98 13.88 20.01
N HIS A 315 7.72 13.46 19.88
CA HIS A 315 6.66 14.17 19.15
C HIS A 315 6.37 15.62 19.62
N THR A 316 6.83 16.02 20.81
CA THR A 316 6.71 17.41 21.28
C THR A 316 7.80 18.32 20.72
N GLY A 317 8.86 17.73 20.16
CA GLY A 317 9.98 18.42 19.54
C GLY A 317 9.97 18.30 18.03
N GLU A 318 9.54 17.18 17.45
CA GLU A 318 9.41 17.01 15.99
C GLU A 318 8.28 16.03 15.69
N ASP A 319 7.35 16.38 14.82
CA ASP A 319 6.32 15.44 14.37
C ASP A 319 5.85 15.70 12.95
N THR A 320 5.31 14.64 12.34
CA THR A 320 4.74 14.64 10.99
C THR A 320 3.33 14.06 11.02
N PRO A 321 2.39 14.69 11.76
CA PRO A 321 1.04 14.16 11.89
C PRO A 321 0.31 14.18 10.54
N VAL A 322 -0.56 13.20 10.31
CA VAL A 322 -1.26 12.96 9.03
C VAL A 322 -2.77 13.04 9.18
N ASP A 323 -3.46 13.45 8.11
CA ASP A 323 -4.92 13.51 8.06
C ASP A 323 -5.54 12.67 6.94
N ILE A 324 -4.83 12.50 5.82
CA ILE A 324 -5.23 11.65 4.69
C ILE A 324 -4.30 10.45 4.59
N ILE A 325 -4.88 9.26 4.53
CA ILE A 325 -4.21 8.02 4.14
C ILE A 325 -5.14 7.30 3.18
N GLU A 326 -4.62 6.89 2.03
CA GLU A 326 -5.39 6.04 1.12
C GLU A 326 -4.49 5.04 0.41
N PHE A 327 -4.78 3.75 0.57
CA PHE A 327 -3.96 2.67 0.01
C PHE A 327 -4.79 1.66 -0.77
N TYR A 328 -4.25 1.26 -1.92
CA TYR A 328 -4.81 0.26 -2.81
C TYR A 328 -3.78 -0.81 -3.16
N ILE A 329 -4.27 -2.03 -3.37
CA ILE A 329 -3.49 -3.16 -3.87
C ILE A 329 -4.11 -3.74 -5.14
N LYS A 330 -3.27 -4.30 -6.00
CA LYS A 330 -3.65 -5.03 -7.22
C LYS A 330 -2.65 -6.14 -7.54
#